data_AF-A0A7V0QIG6-F1
#
_entry.id   AF-A0A7V0QIG6-F1
#
_cell.length_a   1.000
_cell.length_b   1.000
_cell.length_c   1.000
_cell.angle_alpha   90.00
_cell.angle_beta   90.00
_cell.angle_gamma   90.00
#
_symmetry.space_group_name_H-M   'P 1'
#
loop_
_entity.id
_entity.type
_entity.pdbx_description
1 polymer ?
#
loop_
_entity_poly.entity_id
_entity_poly.type
_entity_poly.pdbx_seq_one_letter_code
_entity_poly.pdbx_strand_id
1 'polypeptide(L)'
;HLEARHPKVTHRHKTLIKCLEDTGIIVELSRFKPKIIKCPNPLCRKEFTKYDEKETDVALAVKLLEIFYTDECDTAVLVTGDTDLAPAVRAAKRLFPKKCILFAFPYRRQNNELHKLAPGSFVISKRQYARYQFPNPYKLADGTLIEKPASW
;
A
#
# COMPACT_ATOMS: atom_id res chain seq x y z
N HIS A 1 -7.18 -19.83 -3.08
CA HIS A 1 -5.77 -20.01 -2.65
C HIS A 1 -5.54 -19.58 -1.20
N LEU A 2 -5.68 -18.30 -0.84
CA LEU A 2 -5.66 -17.89 0.58
C LEU A 2 -6.91 -18.31 1.33
N GLU A 3 -8.09 -18.30 0.69
CA GLU A 3 -9.34 -18.73 1.34
C GLU A 3 -9.36 -20.18 1.81
N ALA A 4 -8.64 -21.08 1.13
CA ALA A 4 -8.53 -22.48 1.51
C ALA A 4 -7.72 -22.69 2.81
N ARG A 5 -6.86 -21.72 3.18
CA ARG A 5 -6.04 -21.74 4.42
C ARG A 5 -6.49 -20.70 5.46
N HIS A 6 -7.08 -19.61 5.00
CA HIS A 6 -7.59 -18.49 5.79
C HIS A 6 -8.92 -18.03 5.20
N PRO A 7 -10.02 -18.71 5.57
CA PRO A 7 -11.34 -18.38 5.06
C PRO A 7 -11.67 -16.90 5.34
N LYS A 8 -12.33 -16.27 4.36
CA LYS A 8 -12.76 -14.86 4.38
C LYS A 8 -11.65 -13.80 4.29
N VAL A 9 -10.36 -14.15 4.19
CA VAL A 9 -9.30 -13.12 4.02
C VAL A 9 -9.52 -12.27 2.79
N THR A 10 -9.80 -12.89 1.65
CA THR A 10 -10.06 -12.19 0.39
C THR A 10 -11.32 -11.32 0.51
N HIS A 11 -12.38 -11.85 1.12
CA HIS A 11 -13.61 -11.10 1.35
C HIS A 11 -13.35 -9.85 2.21
N ARG A 12 -12.68 -9.99 3.36
CA ARG A 12 -12.34 -8.85 4.24
C ARG A 12 -11.49 -7.80 3.53
N HIS A 13 -10.56 -8.22 2.68
CA HIS A 13 -9.73 -7.30 1.90
C HIS A 13 -10.56 -6.53 0.87
N LYS A 14 -11.45 -7.22 0.14
CA LYS A 14 -12.38 -6.58 -0.81
C LYS A 14 -13.33 -5.60 -0.10
N THR A 15 -13.80 -5.95 1.10
CA THR A 15 -14.61 -5.06 1.93
C THR A 15 -13.85 -3.79 2.28
N LEU A 16 -12.58 -3.90 2.69
CA LEU A 16 -11.73 -2.74 2.97
C LEU A 16 -11.54 -1.85 1.73
N ILE A 17 -11.27 -2.47 0.57
CA ILE A 17 -11.13 -1.74 -0.71
C ILE A 17 -12.40 -0.96 -1.01
N LYS A 18 -13.58 -1.59 -0.89
CA LYS A 18 -14.87 -0.92 -1.13
C LYS A 18 -15.05 0.30 -0.21
N CYS A 19 -14.68 0.20 1.07
CA CYS A 19 -14.73 1.35 1.98
C CYS A 19 -13.75 2.46 1.57
N LEU A 20 -12.54 2.13 1.12
CA LEU A 20 -11.55 3.12 0.66
C LEU A 20 -12.06 3.85 -0.59
N GLU A 21 -12.56 3.11 -1.57
CA GLU A 21 -13.12 3.67 -2.81
C GLU A 21 -14.29 4.63 -2.52
N ASP A 22 -15.16 4.29 -1.56
CA ASP A 22 -16.28 5.14 -1.14
C ASP A 22 -15.83 6.47 -0.48
N THR A 23 -14.61 6.52 0.08
CA THR A 23 -14.02 7.79 0.55
C THR A 23 -13.42 8.66 -0.56
N GLY A 24 -13.43 8.18 -1.81
CA GLY A 24 -12.79 8.83 -2.95
C GLY A 24 -11.31 8.47 -3.11
N ILE A 25 -10.79 7.48 -2.38
CA ILE A 25 -9.45 6.94 -2.62
C ILE A 25 -9.47 6.16 -3.93
N ILE A 26 -8.59 6.53 -4.84
CA ILE A 26 -8.37 5.78 -6.08
C ILE A 26 -7.52 4.55 -5.75
N VAL A 27 -8.10 3.36 -5.94
CA VAL A 27 -7.43 2.09 -5.67
C VAL A 27 -6.87 1.51 -6.97
N GLU A 28 -5.55 1.36 -7.02
CA GLU A 28 -4.85 0.73 -8.14
C GLU A 28 -4.46 -0.71 -7.77
N LEU A 29 -5.00 -1.69 -8.49
CA LEU A 29 -4.71 -3.10 -8.26
C LEU A 29 -3.60 -3.58 -9.21
N SER A 30 -2.46 -3.99 -8.64
CA SER A 30 -1.35 -4.53 -9.43
C SER A 30 -1.63 -5.93 -9.98
N ARG A 31 -0.80 -6.36 -10.93
CA ARG A 31 -0.91 -7.68 -11.53
C ARG A 31 -0.40 -8.76 -10.58
N PHE A 32 -1.18 -9.83 -10.45
CA PHE A 32 -0.78 -11.04 -9.72
C PHE A 32 -0.27 -12.11 -10.68
N LYS A 33 0.94 -12.61 -10.44
CA LYS A 33 1.53 -13.71 -11.23
C LYS A 33 1.52 -15.01 -10.43
N PRO A 34 1.03 -16.14 -11.00
CA PRO A 34 1.14 -17.43 -10.34
C PRO A 34 2.60 -17.88 -10.28
N LYS A 35 2.97 -18.46 -9.15
CA LYS A 35 4.27 -19.05 -8.84
C LYS A 35 4.04 -20.38 -8.15
N ILE A 36 4.59 -21.45 -8.72
CA ILE A 36 4.57 -22.76 -8.09
C ILE A 36 5.60 -22.76 -6.97
N ILE A 37 5.16 -23.06 -5.75
CA ILE A 37 6.01 -23.23 -4.58
C ILE A 37 5.97 -24.69 -4.12
N LYS A 38 7.15 -25.23 -3.81
CA LYS A 38 7.28 -26.57 -3.23
C LYS A 38 7.10 -26.51 -1.73
N CYS A 39 6.52 -27.56 -1.17
CA CYS A 39 6.42 -27.73 0.28
C CYS A 39 7.82 -27.65 0.90
N PRO A 40 8.05 -26.81 1.93
CA PRO A 40 9.38 -26.65 2.51
C PRO A 40 9.83 -27.87 3.33
N ASN A 41 8.90 -28.76 3.72
CA ASN A 41 9.22 -30.02 4.37
C ASN A 41 9.81 -31.01 3.33
N PRO A 42 11.03 -31.53 3.51
CA PRO A 42 11.65 -32.47 2.58
C PRO A 42 10.87 -33.78 2.36
N LEU A 43 10.07 -34.20 3.35
CA LEU A 43 9.21 -35.39 3.25
C LEU A 43 7.91 -35.12 2.49
N CYS A 44 7.61 -33.85 2.21
CA CYS A 44 6.39 -33.39 1.56
C CYS A 44 6.70 -33.00 0.11
N ARG A 45 6.22 -33.78 -0.85
CA ARG A 45 6.42 -33.52 -2.29
C ARG A 45 5.30 -32.68 -2.94
N LYS A 46 4.47 -32.03 -2.12
CA LYS A 46 3.33 -31.25 -2.62
C LYS A 46 3.81 -29.92 -3.22
N GLU A 47 3.18 -29.53 -4.31
CA GLU A 47 3.33 -28.22 -4.94
C GLU A 47 2.04 -27.41 -4.77
N PHE A 48 2.19 -26.10 -4.64
CA PHE A 48 1.07 -25.19 -4.50
C PHE A 48 1.29 -23.95 -5.35
N THR A 49 0.23 -23.47 -6.01
CA THR A 49 0.29 -22.23 -6.79
C THR A 49 0.05 -21.03 -5.89
N LYS A 50 1.11 -20.32 -5.51
CA LYS A 50 1.02 -19.01 -4.84
C LYS A 50 0.88 -17.90 -5.87
N TYR A 51 0.16 -16.84 -5.55
CA TYR A 51 0.14 -15.62 -6.37
C TYR A 51 0.98 -14.57 -5.67
N ASP A 52 1.96 -14.04 -6.39
CA ASP A 52 2.76 -12.90 -5.93
C ASP A 52 2.29 -11.66 -6.71
N GLU A 53 2.03 -10.58 -5.98
CA GLU A 53 1.87 -9.26 -6.57
C GLU A 53 3.20 -8.85 -7.22
N LYS A 54 3.11 -8.18 -8.37
CA LYS A 54 4.28 -7.75 -9.14
C LYS A 54 4.19 -6.27 -9.45
N GLU A 55 5.36 -5.67 -9.60
CA GLU A 55 5.57 -4.33 -10.17
C GLU A 55 5.03 -3.17 -9.32
N THR A 56 4.55 -3.39 -8.10
CA THR A 56 4.04 -2.34 -7.21
C THR A 56 5.02 -1.18 -7.06
N ASP A 57 6.30 -1.48 -6.82
CA ASP A 57 7.36 -0.50 -6.59
C ASP A 57 7.64 0.33 -7.86
N VAL A 58 7.59 -0.32 -9.04
CA VAL A 58 7.75 0.32 -10.35
C VAL A 58 6.53 1.18 -10.68
N ALA A 59 5.33 0.67 -10.46
CA ALA A 59 4.09 1.40 -10.69
C ALA A 59 4.02 2.67 -9.84
N LEU A 60 4.40 2.59 -8.56
CA LEU A 60 4.44 3.75 -7.67
C LEU A 60 5.49 4.78 -8.11
N ALA A 61 6.68 4.32 -8.53
CA ALA A 61 7.72 5.19 -9.06
C ALA A 61 7.28 5.93 -10.33
N VAL A 62 6.65 5.22 -11.27
CA VAL A 62 6.12 5.81 -12.51
C VAL A 62 5.01 6.80 -12.19
N LYS A 63 4.07 6.44 -11.30
CA LYS A 63 2.96 7.32 -10.93
C LYS A 63 3.43 8.62 -10.30
N LEU A 64 4.44 8.58 -9.43
CA LEU A 64 5.04 9.78 -8.85
C LEU A 64 5.58 10.74 -9.93
N LEU A 65 6.28 10.22 -10.93
CA LEU A 65 6.82 11.03 -12.02
C LEU A 65 5.70 11.57 -12.92
N GLU A 66 4.69 10.75 -13.19
CA GLU A 66 3.51 11.14 -13.97
C GLU A 66 2.78 12.33 -13.35
N ILE A 67 2.36 12.24 -12.08
CA ILE A 67 1.58 13.30 -11.40
C ILE A 67 2.35 14.62 -11.26
N PHE A 68 3.68 14.57 -11.24
CA PHE A 68 4.51 15.78 -11.25
C PHE A 68 4.70 16.34 -12.65
N TYR A 69 4.79 15.47 -13.65
CA TYR A 69 4.88 15.88 -15.05
C TYR A 69 3.58 16.52 -15.54
N THR A 70 2.43 15.99 -15.15
CA THR A 70 1.09 16.51 -15.48
C THR A 70 0.66 17.66 -14.57
N ASP A 71 1.51 18.08 -13.62
CA ASP A 71 1.27 19.16 -12.68
C ASP A 71 0.01 18.96 -11.80
N GLU A 72 -0.36 17.71 -11.51
CA GLU A 72 -1.55 17.36 -10.72
C GLU A 72 -1.42 17.72 -9.24
N CYS A 73 -0.19 17.87 -8.73
CA CYS A 73 0.05 18.26 -7.34
C CYS A 73 1.39 18.97 -7.16
N ASP A 74 1.50 19.76 -6.07
CA ASP A 74 2.76 20.39 -5.65
C ASP A 74 3.55 19.56 -4.64
N THR A 75 2.85 18.71 -3.90
CA THR A 75 3.42 17.87 -2.84
C THR A 75 2.90 16.45 -2.96
N ALA A 76 3.82 15.48 -3.04
CA ALA A 76 3.50 14.06 -2.94
C ALA A 76 3.96 13.51 -1.58
N VAL A 77 3.09 12.74 -0.92
CA VAL A 77 3.40 12.03 0.32
C VAL A 77 3.36 10.53 0.06
N LEU A 78 4.53 9.88 0.13
CA LEU A 78 4.66 8.44 -0.07
C LEU A 78 4.51 7.70 1.26
N VAL A 79 3.47 6.90 1.39
CA VAL A 79 3.23 6.09 2.60
C VAL A 79 4.00 4.77 2.49
N THR A 80 5.29 4.81 2.80
CA THR A 80 6.17 3.65 2.65
C THR A 80 7.44 3.79 3.48
N GLY A 81 8.07 2.65 3.79
CA GLY A 81 9.43 2.56 4.35
C GLY A 81 10.41 1.85 3.42
N ASP A 82 10.02 1.64 2.15
CA ASP A 82 10.76 0.85 1.18
C ASP A 82 11.83 1.68 0.47
N THR A 83 13.09 1.24 0.60
CA THR A 83 14.25 1.90 0.01
C THR A 83 14.33 1.76 -1.50
N ASP A 84 13.61 0.81 -2.09
CA ASP A 84 13.64 0.57 -3.54
C ASP A 84 13.04 1.75 -4.33
N LEU A 85 12.29 2.65 -3.67
CA LEU A 85 11.75 3.89 -4.23
C LEU A 85 12.74 5.06 -4.20
N ALA A 86 13.88 4.95 -3.49
CA ALA A 86 14.85 6.03 -3.38
C ALA A 86 15.38 6.53 -4.75
N PRO A 87 15.69 5.67 -5.74
CA PRO A 87 16.08 6.11 -7.08
C PRO A 87 15.01 6.97 -7.77
N ALA A 88 13.74 6.58 -7.66
CA ALA A 88 12.61 7.32 -8.24
C ALA A 88 12.46 8.70 -7.59
N VAL A 89 12.56 8.78 -6.27
CA VAL A 89 12.48 10.06 -5.54
C VAL A 89 13.67 10.97 -5.88
N ARG A 90 14.89 10.43 -6.01
CA ARG A 90 16.05 11.21 -6.48
C ARG A 90 15.83 11.77 -7.89
N ALA A 91 15.30 10.95 -8.80
CA ALA A 91 14.97 11.39 -10.16
C ALA A 91 13.90 12.48 -10.16
N ALA A 92 12.81 12.29 -9.41
CA ALA A 92 11.72 13.25 -9.29
C ALA A 92 12.21 14.61 -8.74
N LYS A 93 13.03 14.63 -7.68
CA LYS A 93 13.59 15.87 -7.14
C LYS A 93 14.47 16.63 -8.14
N ARG A 94 15.24 15.90 -8.96
CA ARG A 94 16.08 16.48 -10.00
C ARG A 94 15.26 17.07 -11.14
N LEU A 95 14.23 16.35 -11.59
CA LEU A 95 13.37 16.74 -12.71
C LEU A 95 12.38 17.85 -12.33
N PHE A 96 11.90 17.83 -11.08
CA PHE A 96 10.85 18.71 -10.58
C PHE A 96 11.31 19.44 -9.31
N PRO A 97 12.30 20.35 -9.39
CA PRO A 97 12.94 20.96 -8.21
C PRO A 97 12.00 21.85 -7.38
N LYS A 98 10.86 22.29 -7.96
CA LYS A 98 9.83 23.05 -7.25
C LYS A 98 8.83 22.18 -6.49
N LYS A 99 8.77 20.87 -6.78
CA LYS A 99 7.82 19.94 -6.17
C LYS A 99 8.36 19.38 -4.87
N CYS A 100 7.48 19.18 -3.90
CA CYS A 100 7.82 18.63 -2.59
C CYS A 100 7.53 17.13 -2.56
N ILE A 101 8.44 16.35 -1.97
CA ILE A 101 8.25 14.91 -1.75
C ILE A 101 8.56 14.62 -0.30
N LEU A 102 7.61 13.98 0.38
CA LEU A 102 7.71 13.53 1.76
C LEU A 102 7.42 12.04 1.86
N PHE A 103 7.94 11.39 2.90
CA PHE A 103 7.54 10.06 3.32
C PHE A 103 6.66 10.14 4.57
N ALA A 104 5.59 9.36 4.58
CA ALA A 104 4.82 9.04 5.77
C ALA A 104 5.16 7.59 6.17
N PHE A 105 6.14 7.43 7.05
CA PHE A 105 6.65 6.12 7.43
C PHE A 105 5.61 5.36 8.26
N PRO A 106 5.21 4.14 7.86
CA PRO A 106 4.36 3.30 8.69
C PRO A 106 5.03 3.01 10.05
N TYR A 107 4.23 2.65 11.05
CA TYR A 107 4.74 2.38 12.40
C TYR A 107 5.87 1.33 12.36
N ARG A 108 7.03 1.68 12.94
CA ARG A 108 8.27 0.86 12.93
C ARG A 108 8.85 0.55 11.55
N ARG A 109 8.53 1.36 10.54
CA ARG A 109 9.08 1.27 9.18
C ARG A 109 9.84 2.54 8.76
N GLN A 110 10.26 3.36 9.72
CA GLN A 110 11.10 4.52 9.42
C GLN A 110 12.45 4.05 8.87
N ASN A 111 12.90 4.71 7.80
CA ASN A 111 14.19 4.43 7.18
C ASN A 111 15.05 5.70 7.15
N ASN A 112 16.27 5.60 7.67
CA ASN A 112 17.18 6.74 7.78
C ASN A 112 17.65 7.26 6.41
N GLU A 113 17.81 6.41 5.40
CA GLU A 113 18.17 6.82 4.05
C GLU A 113 17.05 7.66 3.42
N LEU A 114 15.82 7.16 3.49
CA LEU A 114 14.65 7.87 2.97
C LEU A 114 14.41 9.19 3.71
N HIS A 115 14.61 9.21 5.03
CA HIS A 115 14.51 10.44 5.81
C HIS A 115 15.57 11.47 5.41
N LYS A 116 16.82 11.05 5.18
CA LYS A 116 17.86 11.95 4.65
C LYS A 116 17.49 12.47 3.26
N LEU A 117 16.88 11.63 2.43
CA LEU A 117 16.43 12.02 1.10
C LEU A 117 15.30 13.05 1.16
N ALA A 118 14.39 12.98 2.15
CA ALA A 118 13.31 13.94 2.37
C ALA A 118 13.15 14.28 3.86
N PRO A 119 13.90 15.28 4.38
CA PRO A 119 13.96 15.56 5.82
C PRO A 119 12.63 16.01 6.48
N GLY A 120 11.65 16.49 5.72
CA GLY A 120 10.31 16.83 6.23
C GLY A 120 9.39 15.63 6.45
N SER A 121 9.89 14.41 6.25
CA SER A 121 9.12 13.17 6.39
C SER A 121 8.74 12.91 7.85
N PHE A 122 7.65 12.15 8.06
CA PHE A 122 7.10 11.91 9.39
C PHE A 122 6.69 10.44 9.58
N VAL A 123 6.44 10.05 10.83
CA VAL A 123 6.05 8.69 11.19
C VAL A 123 4.56 8.64 11.53
N ILE A 124 3.86 7.64 10.98
CA ILE A 124 2.50 7.28 11.41
C ILE A 124 2.63 6.40 12.65
N SER A 125 2.28 6.95 13.80
CA SER A 125 2.36 6.28 15.10
C SER A 125 1.29 5.19 15.25
N LYS A 126 1.55 4.19 16.11
CA LYS A 126 0.55 3.18 16.50
C LYS A 126 -0.77 3.79 16.98
N ARG A 127 -0.71 4.92 17.70
CA ARG A 127 -1.90 5.62 18.21
C ARG A 127 -2.74 6.21 17.09
N GLN A 128 -2.12 6.71 16.02
CA GLN A 128 -2.86 7.24 14.86
C GLN A 128 -3.64 6.13 14.15
N TYR A 129 -3.06 4.94 13.96
CA TYR A 129 -3.81 3.79 13.42
C TYR A 129 -5.04 3.41 14.24
N ALA A 130 -4.95 3.47 15.57
CA ALA A 130 -6.09 3.18 16.45
C ALA A 130 -7.15 4.30 16.42
N ARG A 131 -6.73 5.55 16.25
CA ARG A 131 -7.62 6.73 16.28
C ARG A 131 -8.37 6.93 14.96
N TYR A 132 -7.72 6.69 13.82
CA TYR A 132 -8.24 6.99 12.49
C TYR A 132 -8.70 5.72 11.77
N GLN A 133 -9.47 4.88 12.45
CA GLN A 133 -10.17 3.76 11.83
C GLN A 133 -11.50 4.24 11.25
N PHE A 134 -12.03 3.51 10.27
CA PHE A 134 -13.41 3.68 9.84
C PHE A 134 -14.37 3.51 11.03
N PRO A 135 -15.49 4.26 11.07
CA PRO A 135 -16.56 3.98 12.01
C PRO A 135 -17.07 2.54 11.82
N ASN A 136 -17.64 1.98 12.88
CA ASN A 136 -18.27 0.66 12.84
C ASN A 136 -19.74 0.76 13.32
N PRO A 137 -20.74 0.50 12.46
CA PRO A 137 -20.60 0.16 11.04
C PRO A 137 -20.13 1.35 10.18
N TYR A 138 -19.49 1.03 9.05
CA TYR A 138 -19.25 1.98 7.98
C TYR A 138 -20.45 1.98 7.02
N LYS A 139 -21.06 3.15 6.80
CA LYS A 139 -22.20 3.30 5.89
C LYS A 139 -21.71 3.84 4.54
N LEU A 140 -21.83 3.02 3.50
CA LEU A 140 -21.53 3.39 2.12
C LEU A 140 -22.53 4.42 1.57
N ALA A 141 -22.16 5.11 0.50
CA ALA A 141 -23.03 6.06 -0.19
C ALA A 141 -24.34 5.41 -0.72
N ASP A 142 -24.28 4.14 -1.11
CA ASP A 142 -25.44 3.34 -1.55
C ASP A 142 -26.37 2.90 -0.39
N GLY A 143 -26.02 3.25 0.85
CA GLY A 143 -26.77 2.90 2.06
C GLY A 143 -26.40 1.54 2.67
N THR A 144 -25.55 0.76 2.02
CA THR A 144 -25.05 -0.53 2.55
C THR A 144 -24.24 -0.31 3.82
N LEU A 145 -24.49 -1.14 4.84
CA LEU A 145 -23.72 -1.15 6.09
C LEU A 145 -22.62 -2.22 6.03
N ILE A 146 -21.39 -1.82 6.33
CA ILE A 146 -20.23 -2.69 6.44
C ILE A 146 -19.77 -2.74 7.89
N GLU A 147 -19.82 -3.94 8.47
CA GLU A 147 -19.32 -4.21 9.82
C GLU A 147 -17.82 -4.53 9.82
N LYS A 148 -17.12 -3.99 10.81
CA LYS A 148 -15.73 -4.30 11.09
C LYS A 148 -15.62 -5.76 11.55
N PRO A 149 -14.74 -6.57 10.95
CA PRO A 149 -14.49 -7.93 11.43
C PRO A 149 -14.04 -7.94 12.89
N ALA A 150 -14.60 -8.84 13.70
CA ALA A 150 -14.28 -8.95 15.14
C ALA A 150 -12.79 -9.22 15.44
N SER A 151 -12.03 -9.71 14.45
CA SER A 151 -10.61 -10.05 14.57
C SER A 151 -9.65 -8.92 14.12
N TRP A 152 -10.13 -7.68 13.94
CA TRP A 152 -9.34 -6.52 13.50
C TRP A 152 -8.96 -5.57 14.64
#